data_AF-A0A151TPI6-F1
#
_entry.id   AF-A0A151TPI6-F1
#
_cell.length_a   1.000
_cell.length_b   1.000
_cell.length_c   1.000
_cell.angle_alpha   90.00
_cell.angle_beta   90.00
_cell.angle_gamma   90.00
#
_symmetry.space_group_name_H-M   'P 1'
#
loop_
_entity.id
_entity.type
_entity.pdbx_description
1 polymer ?
#
loop_
_entity_poly.entity_id
_entity_poly.type
_entity_poly.pdbx_seq_one_letter_code
_entity_poly.pdbx_strand_id
1 'polypeptide(L)' 'MVEQGIILRHIISSKGIEVDPVKVSVISQLPYPSCVREVRSFLGHAGFYKRFIKEFSKKALPLSNLL' A
#
# COMPACT_ATOMS: atom_id res chain seq x y z
N MET A 1 30.16 7.05 1.37
CA MET A 1 29.26 6.02 1.94
C MET A 1 27.85 6.39 1.51
N VAL A 2 27.06 5.45 1.00
CA VAL A 2 25.69 5.75 0.57
C VAL A 2 24.80 5.70 1.80
N GLU A 3 24.22 6.84 2.21
CA GLU A 3 23.36 6.93 3.40
C GLU A 3 21.98 6.26 3.21
N GLN A 4 21.57 6.05 1.96
CA GLN A 4 20.24 5.58 1.57
C GLN A 4 20.26 4.92 0.20
N GLY A 5 19.59 3.77 0.05
CA GLY A 5 19.53 2.99 -1.20
C GLY A 5 18.11 2.53 -1.53
N ILE A 6 17.84 2.24 -2.81
CA ILE A 6 16.53 1.75 -3.28
C ILE A 6 16.64 0.28 -3.67
N ILE A 7 15.90 -0.61 -3.00
CA ILE A 7 15.79 -2.04 -3.33
C ILE A 7 14.32 -2.41 -3.39
N LEU A 8 13.90 -3.10 -4.45
CA LEU A 8 12.50 -3.51 -4.66
C LEU A 8 11.48 -2.35 -4.52
N ARG A 9 11.92 -1.12 -4.82
CA ARG A 9 11.16 0.12 -4.61
C ARG A 9 10.81 0.40 -3.14
N HIS A 10 11.71 0.02 -2.25
CA HIS A 10 11.76 0.45 -0.86
C HIS A 10 13.03 1.28 -0.65
N ILE A 11 12.89 2.37 0.10
CA ILE A 11 14.01 3.19 0.55
C ILE A 11 14.55 2.52 1.81
N ILE A 12 15.82 2.13 1.78
CA ILE A 12 16.52 1.51 2.89
C ILE A 12 17.54 2.52 3.41
N SER A 13 17.44 2.83 4.70
CA SER A 13 18.37 3.69 5.42
C SER A 13 18.71 3.10 6.79
N SER A 14 19.63 3.74 7.51
CA SER A 14 19.94 3.38 8.91
C SER A 14 18.74 3.50 9.86
N LYS A 15 17.70 4.27 9.49
CA LYS A 15 16.45 4.42 10.25
C LYS A 15 15.44 3.30 9.98
N GLY A 16 15.66 2.48 8.95
CA GLY A 16 14.80 1.35 8.60
C GLY A 16 14.39 1.32 7.14
N ILE A 17 13.25 0.67 6.89
CA ILE A 17 12.66 0.47 5.55
C ILE A 17 11.46 1.40 5.42
N GLU A 18 11.49 2.27 4.42
CA GLU A 18 10.38 3.14 4.06
C GLU A 18 9.79 2.72 2.70
N VAL A 19 8.48 2.88 2.56
CA VAL A 19 7.83 2.73 1.26
C VAL A 19 8.15 3.96 0.42
N ASP A 20 8.51 3.74 -0.84
CA ASP A 20 8.64 4.81 -1.80
C ASP A 20 7.34 5.64 -1.86
N PRO A 21 7.38 6.94 -1.49
CA PRO A 21 6.19 7.80 -1.44
C PRO A 21 5.48 7.91 -2.79
N VAL A 22 6.18 7.67 -3.92
CA VAL A 22 5.58 7.62 -5.26
C VAL A 22 4.53 6.51 -5.37
N LYS A 23 4.66 5.41 -4.62
CA LYS A 23 3.67 4.33 -4.63
C LYS A 23 2.41 4.68 -3.83
N VAL A 24 2.56 5.47 -2.76
CA VAL A 24 1.41 5.92 -1.96
C VAL A 24 0.59 6.93 -2.74
N SER A 25 1.25 7.84 -3.47
CA SER A 25 0.55 8.82 -4.30
C SER A 25 -0.28 8.16 -5.41
N VAL A 26 0.22 7.10 -6.05
CA VAL A 26 -0.55 6.35 -7.05
C VAL A 26 -1.84 5.76 -6.47
N ILE A 27 -1.81 5.20 -5.25
CA ILE A 27 -3.02 4.67 -4.61
C ILE A 27 -4.01 5.79 -4.29
N SER A 28 -3.53 6.96 -3.86
CA SER A 28 -4.39 8.12 -3.58
C SER A 28 -5.08 8.70 -4.81
N GLN A 29 -4.56 8.41 -6.01
CA GLN A 29 -5.12 8.85 -7.29
C GLN A 29 -6.05 7.79 -7.93
N LEU A 30 -6.17 6.60 -7.35
CA LEU A 30 -7.06 5.58 -7.89
C LEU A 30 -8.52 6.03 -7.74
N PRO A 31 -9.36 5.78 -8.76
CA PRO A 31 -10.80 6.02 -8.63
C PRO A 31 -11.41 5.08 -7.59
N TYR A 32 -12.54 5.50 -7.02
CA TYR A 32 -13.31 4.64 -6.14
C TYR A 32 -13.80 3.41 -6.89
N PRO A 33 -13.66 2.20 -6.32
CA PRO A 33 -14.13 0.99 -6.96
C PRO A 33 -15.65 1.00 -7.08
N SER A 34 -16.14 0.66 -8.27
CA SER A 34 -17.56 0.64 -8.66
C SER A 34 -18.15 -0.77 -8.66
N CYS A 35 -17.30 -1.81 -8.63
CA CYS A 35 -17.74 -3.21 -8.64
C CYS A 35 -16.86 -4.12 -7.79
N VAL A 36 -17.36 -5.32 -7.46
CA VAL A 36 -16.67 -6.33 -6.63
C VAL A 36 -15.28 -6.68 -7.17
N ARG A 37 -15.13 -6.76 -8.51
CA ARG A 37 -13.84 -7.02 -9.16
C ARG A 37 -12.82 -5.92 -8.85
N GLU A 38 -13.23 -4.66 -8.87
CA GLU A 38 -12.37 -3.52 -8.55
C GLU A 38 -12.04 -3.47 -7.06
N VAL A 39 -12.99 -3.79 -6.18
CA VAL A 39 -12.73 -3.93 -4.73
C VAL A 39 -11.67 -5.00 -4.48
N ARG A 40 -11.76 -6.15 -5.14
CA ARG A 40 -10.79 -7.25 -5.01
C ARG A 40 -9.41 -6.83 -5.51
N SER A 41 -9.35 -6.15 -6.65
CA SER A 41 -8.11 -5.61 -7.23
C SER A 41 -7.47 -4.58 -6.29
N PHE A 42 -8.25 -3.66 -5.74
CA PHE A 42 -7.79 -2.65 -4.80
C PHE A 42 -7.21 -3.29 -3.53
N LEU A 43 -7.93 -4.24 -2.92
CA LEU A 43 -7.45 -4.95 -1.73
C LEU A 43 -6.17 -5.74 -1.99
N GLY A 44 -6.02 -6.35 -3.18
CA GLY A 44 -4.79 -7.00 -3.61
C GLY A 44 -3.60 -6.04 -3.66
N HIS A 45 -3.79 -4.85 -4.24
CA HIS A 45 -2.76 -3.81 -4.28
C HIS A 45 -2.43 -3.25 -2.89
N ALA A 46 -3.46 -2.91 -2.10
CA ALA A 46 -3.31 -2.36 -0.77
C ALA A 46 -2.60 -3.35 0.18
N GLY A 47 -2.79 -4.65 -0.03
CA GLY A 47 -2.13 -5.73 0.73
C GLY A 47 -0.59 -5.70 0.68
N PHE A 48 0.00 -5.20 -0.41
CA PHE A 48 1.47 -5.02 -0.52
C PHE A 48 2.00 -4.04 0.55
N TYR A 49 1.20 -3.04 0.93
CA TYR A 49 1.58 -1.97 1.85
C TYR A 49 1.08 -2.21 3.27
N LYS A 50 0.45 -3.35 3.56
CA LYS A 50 -0.21 -3.65 4.85
C LYS A 50 0.69 -3.40 6.08
N ARG A 51 2.00 -3.67 5.96
CA ARG A 51 2.98 -3.51 7.07
C ARG A 51 3.19 -2.04 7.45
N PHE A 52 2.91 -1.12 6.54
CA PHE A 52 3.13 0.32 6.71
C PHE A 52 1.84 1.07 7.03
N ILE A 53 0.68 0.40 6.98
CA ILE A 53 -0.63 0.98 7.27
C ILE A 53 -1.07 0.52 8.67
N LYS A 54 -1.10 1.46 9.62
CA LYS A 54 -1.59 1.18 10.98
C LYS A 54 -3.03 0.65 10.92
N GLU A 55 -3.25 -0.48 11.59
CA GLU A 55 -4.54 -1.17 11.66
C GLU A 55 -5.16 -1.52 10.30
N PHE A 56 -4.32 -1.88 9.32
CA PHE A 56 -4.74 -2.25 7.96
C PHE A 56 -5.97 -3.15 7.94
N SER A 57 -5.96 -4.25 8.69
CA SER A 57 -7.08 -5.21 8.71
C SER A 57 -8.41 -4.57 9.13
N LYS A 58 -8.41 -3.68 10.14
CA LYS A 58 -9.63 -2.98 10.56
C LYS A 58 -10.16 -2.04 9.48
N LYS A 59 -9.25 -1.37 8.77
CA LYS A 59 -9.60 -0.45 7.67
C LYS A 59 -10.05 -1.18 6.40
N ALA A 60 -9.47 -2.34 6.13
CA ALA A 60 -9.80 -3.18 4.96
C ALA A 60 -11.10 -3.98 5.17
N LEU A 61 -11.49 -4.26 6.41
CA LEU A 61 -12.64 -5.11 6.75
C LEU A 61 -13.96 -4.71 6.04
N PRO A 62 -14.37 -3.43 6.00
CA PRO A 62 -15.60 -3.04 5.31
C PRO A 62 -15.57 -3.37 3.82
N LEU A 63 -14.40 -3.25 3.17
CA LEU A 63 -14.23 -3.59 1.76
C LEU A 63 -14.19 -5.11 1.54
N SER A 64 -13.56 -5.85 2.45
CA SER A 64 -13.55 -7.32 2.40
C SER A 64 -14.95 -7.91 2.55
N ASN A 65 -15.85 -7.26 3.29
CA ASN A 65 -17.24 -7.69 3.42
C ASN A 65 -18.08 -7.46 2.14
N LEU A 66 -17.56 -6.71 1.16
CA LEU A 66 -18.19 -6.52 -0.15
C LEU A 66 -17.76 -7.59 -1.18
N LEU A 67 -16.83 -8.47 -0.81
CA LEU A 67 -16.31 -9.55 -1.66
C LEU A 67 -17.05 -10.87 -1.45
#